data_AF-A0A2V7WLG9-F1
#
_entry.id   AF-A0A2V7WLG9-F1
#
_cell.length_a   1.000
_cell.length_b   1.000
_cell.length_c   1.000
_cell.angle_alpha   90.00
_cell.angle_beta   90.00
_cell.angle_gamma   90.00
#
_symmetry.space_group_name_H-M   'P 1'
#
loop_
_entity.id
_entity.type
_entity.pdbx_description
1 polymer ?
#
loop_
_entity_poly.entity_id
_entity_poly.type
_entity_poly.pdbx_seq_one_letter_code
_entity_poly.pdbx_strand_id
1 'polypeptide(L)'
;MIMGGNETAIAEEIVSVLKFAALRVYSEWGDAIRYTVRGTSLKLRSIVLDREALRHLLQDPIGAVKIDYLKRDLLRCAERVSEYHYPRTRVRSRHPVAS
;
A
#
# COMPACT_ATOMS: atom_id res chain seq x y z
N MET A 1 -0.58 9.23 -24.94
CA MET A 1 0.23 9.54 -23.74
C MET A 1 -0.51 8.99 -22.53
N ILE A 2 0.04 7.95 -21.88
CA ILE A 2 -0.57 7.35 -20.68
C ILE A 2 0.46 7.48 -19.54
N MET A 3 0.60 8.68 -18.97
CA MET A 3 1.45 8.89 -17.77
C MET A 3 0.63 8.67 -16.50
N GLY A 4 0.19 7.43 -16.29
CA GLY A 4 -0.47 6.99 -15.04
C GLY A 4 -0.46 5.47 -14.81
N GLY A 5 0.33 4.73 -15.60
CA GLY A 5 0.31 3.26 -15.60
C GLY A 5 1.33 2.61 -14.69
N ASN A 6 2.46 3.26 -14.39
CA ASN A 6 3.59 2.56 -13.77
C ASN A 6 3.41 2.41 -12.26
N GLU A 7 2.84 3.42 -11.61
CA GLU A 7 2.54 3.44 -10.17
C GLU A 7 1.40 2.49 -9.83
N THR A 8 0.40 2.40 -10.71
CA THR A 8 -0.71 1.45 -10.54
C THR A 8 -0.20 0.02 -10.76
N ALA A 9 0.63 -0.22 -11.78
CA ALA A 9 1.20 -1.54 -12.04
C ALA A 9 2.08 -2.04 -10.88
N ILE A 10 2.96 -1.20 -10.31
CA ILE A 10 3.77 -1.58 -9.16
C ILE A 10 2.92 -1.76 -7.90
N ALA A 11 1.87 -0.94 -7.70
CA ALA A 11 0.95 -1.10 -6.60
C ALA A 11 0.21 -2.45 -6.68
N GLU A 12 -0.30 -2.80 -7.86
CA GLU A 12 -0.89 -4.10 -8.15
C GLU A 12 0.10 -5.24 -7.90
N GLU A 13 1.35 -5.09 -8.33
CA GLU A 13 2.41 -6.07 -8.09
C GLU A 13 2.69 -6.28 -6.60
N ILE A 14 2.73 -5.19 -5.82
CA ILE A 14 2.92 -5.24 -4.36
C ILE A 14 1.74 -5.95 -3.69
N VAL A 15 0.50 -5.62 -4.04
CA VAL A 15 -0.69 -6.20 -3.39
C VAL A 15 -1.01 -7.61 -3.87
N SER A 16 -0.53 -8.01 -5.07
CA SER A 16 -0.71 -9.36 -5.65
C SER A 16 -0.17 -10.49 -4.76
N VAL A 17 0.75 -10.19 -3.84
CA VAL A 17 1.22 -11.17 -2.84
C VAL A 17 0.10 -11.64 -1.89
N LEU A 18 -0.96 -10.85 -1.75
CA LEU A 18 -2.16 -11.20 -0.98
C LEU A 18 -3.11 -12.04 -1.84
N LYS A 19 -2.60 -13.16 -2.40
CA LYS A 19 -3.28 -14.07 -3.35
C LYS A 19 -4.66 -14.58 -2.91
N PHE A 20 -5.00 -14.46 -1.63
CA PHE A 20 -6.24 -14.97 -1.04
C PHE A 20 -7.25 -13.87 -0.70
N ALA A 21 -6.94 -12.60 -0.98
CA ALA A 21 -7.83 -11.49 -0.73
C ALA A 21 -8.43 -10.94 -2.02
N ALA A 22 -9.76 -10.76 -2.04
CA ALA A 22 -10.38 -9.93 -3.05
C ALA A 22 -9.97 -8.48 -2.79
N LEU A 23 -9.14 -7.92 -3.68
CA LEU A 23 -8.64 -6.56 -3.63
C LEU A 23 -9.51 -5.69 -4.51
N ARG A 24 -10.11 -4.64 -3.95
CA ARG A 24 -10.85 -3.64 -4.72
C ARG A 24 -10.14 -2.30 -4.65
N VAL A 25 -9.71 -1.78 -5.80
CA VAL A 25 -9.19 -0.42 -5.91
C VAL A 25 -10.35 0.55 -5.71
N TYR A 26 -10.19 1.49 -4.77
CA TYR A 26 -11.25 2.45 -4.41
C TYR A 26 -10.92 3.89 -4.86
N SER A 27 -9.67 4.20 -5.18
CA SER A 27 -9.30 5.53 -5.68
C SER A 27 -8.17 5.46 -6.70
N GLU A 28 -8.50 5.86 -7.92
CA GLU A 28 -7.58 6.10 -9.03
C GLU A 28 -7.31 7.60 -9.22
N TRP A 29 -8.08 8.45 -8.53
CA TRP A 29 -7.96 9.91 -8.52
C TRP A 29 -7.53 10.37 -7.12
N GLY A 30 -6.34 10.98 -7.04
CA GLY A 30 -5.71 11.46 -5.80
C GLY A 30 -4.24 11.09 -5.70
N ASP A 31 -3.58 11.56 -4.64
CA ASP A 31 -2.16 11.33 -4.37
C ASP A 31 -1.83 9.91 -3.88
N ALA A 32 -2.84 9.09 -3.58
CA ALA A 32 -2.65 7.72 -3.08
C ALA A 32 -3.61 6.71 -3.74
N ILE A 33 -3.11 5.50 -3.94
CA ILE A 33 -3.86 4.33 -4.40
C ILE A 33 -4.36 3.57 -3.17
N ARG A 34 -5.68 3.38 -3.09
CA ARG A 34 -6.32 2.72 -1.94
C ARG A 34 -6.93 1.39 -2.38
N TYR A 35 -6.59 0.32 -1.66
CA TYR A 35 -7.16 -1.01 -1.84
C TYR A 35 -7.96 -1.41 -0.60
N THR A 36 -9.17 -1.92 -0.84
CA THR A 36 -9.92 -2.64 0.18
C THR A 36 -9.60 -4.13 0.07
N VAL A 37 -9.21 -4.73 1.19
CA VAL A 37 -8.87 -6.14 1.32
C VAL A 37 -10.08 -6.87 1.90
N ARG A 38 -10.71 -7.72 1.08
CA ARG A 38 -11.78 -8.62 1.52
C ARG A 38 -11.22 -10.04 1.62
N GLY A 39 -10.68 -10.36 2.80
CA GLY A 39 -10.31 -11.71 3.20
C GLY A 39 -10.81 -11.99 4.62
N THR A 40 -11.29 -13.20 4.89
CA THR A 40 -11.72 -13.63 6.24
C THR A 40 -10.55 -14.10 7.10
N SER A 41 -9.47 -14.59 6.48
CA SER A 41 -8.28 -15.12 7.18
C SER A 41 -7.20 -14.07 7.49
N LEU A 42 -7.38 -12.82 7.06
CA LEU A 42 -6.42 -11.73 7.26
C LEU A 42 -7.05 -10.64 8.14
N LYS A 43 -6.25 -10.04 9.02
CA LYS A 43 -6.68 -8.86 9.80
C LYS A 43 -6.77 -7.62 8.94
N LEU A 44 -5.96 -7.56 7.88
CA LEU A 44 -5.86 -6.43 6.97
C LEU A 44 -7.16 -6.20 6.19
N ARG A 45 -7.64 -4.96 6.23
CA ARG A 45 -8.86 -4.48 5.57
C ARG A 45 -8.59 -3.37 4.57
N SER A 46 -7.54 -2.59 4.78
CA SER A 46 -7.23 -1.39 3.99
C SER A 46 -5.73 -1.33 3.69
N ILE A 47 -5.37 -0.99 2.46
CA ILE A 47 -4.00 -0.71 2.02
C ILE A 47 -4.01 0.64 1.33
N VAL A 48 -3.12 1.52 1.74
CA VAL A 48 -2.95 2.85 1.16
C VAL A 48 -1.50 2.98 0.70
N LEU A 49 -1.31 3.21 -0.59
CA LEU A 49 0.00 3.38 -1.20
C LEU A 49 0.09 4.77 -1.84
N ASP A 50 0.99 5.61 -1.36
CA ASP A 50 1.23 6.94 -1.88
C ASP A 50 1.88 6.88 -3.28
N ARG A 51 1.32 7.61 -4.24
CA ARG A 51 1.77 7.58 -5.64
C ARG A 51 3.14 8.23 -5.81
N GLU A 52 3.40 9.33 -5.10
CA GLU A 52 4.69 10.00 -5.18
C GLU A 52 5.78 9.08 -4.64
N ALA A 53 5.54 8.42 -3.50
CA ALA A 53 6.47 7.43 -2.97
C ALA A 53 6.69 6.23 -3.91
N LEU A 54 5.63 5.75 -4.59
CA LEU A 54 5.76 4.71 -5.62
C LEU A 54 6.57 5.18 -6.83
N ARG A 55 6.40 6.45 -7.28
CA ARG A 55 7.24 7.04 -8.34
C ARG A 55 8.69 7.08 -7.92
N HIS A 56 8.97 7.50 -6.69
CA HIS A 56 10.32 7.51 -6.15
C HIS A 56 10.91 6.10 -6.12
N LEU A 57 10.15 5.07 -5.74
CA LEU A 57 10.61 3.68 -5.80
C LEU A 57 10.99 3.24 -7.22
N LEU A 58 10.24 3.65 -8.23
CA LEU A 58 10.52 3.30 -9.63
C LEU A 58 11.79 3.98 -10.16
N GLN A 59 12.10 5.18 -9.65
CA GLN A 59 13.29 5.93 -10.03
C GLN A 59 14.52 5.57 -9.18
N ASP A 60 14.32 4.83 -8.09
CA ASP A 60 15.37 4.48 -7.14
C ASP A 60 16.21 3.29 -7.67
N PRO A 61 17.55 3.39 -7.65
CA PRO A 61 18.43 2.34 -8.18
C PRO A 61 18.34 1.02 -7.40
N ILE A 62 17.86 1.05 -6.15
CA ILE A 62 17.58 -0.14 -5.33
C ILE A 62 16.06 -0.34 -5.13
N GLY A 63 15.24 0.28 -5.99
CA GLY A 63 13.78 0.22 -5.96
C GLY A 63 13.25 -1.21 -5.98
N ALA A 64 13.79 -2.07 -6.85
CA ALA A 64 13.43 -3.48 -6.92
C ALA A 64 13.58 -4.22 -5.58
N VAL A 65 14.67 -3.96 -4.85
CA VAL A 65 14.92 -4.54 -3.52
C VAL A 65 13.93 -4.01 -2.50
N LYS A 66 13.63 -2.70 -2.55
CA LYS A 66 12.63 -2.07 -1.67
C LYS A 66 11.23 -2.62 -1.92
N ILE A 67 10.86 -2.89 -3.17
CA ILE A 67 9.58 -3.51 -3.55
C ILE A 67 9.48 -4.93 -2.98
N ASP A 68 10.52 -5.75 -3.12
CA ASP A 68 10.54 -7.10 -2.53
C ASP A 68 10.39 -7.04 -1.00
N TYR A 69 11.08 -6.09 -0.36
CA TYR A 69 10.94 -5.86 1.06
C TYR A 69 9.51 -5.45 1.44
N LEU A 70 8.89 -4.55 0.67
CA LEU A 70 7.51 -4.11 0.89
C LEU A 70 6.51 -5.24 0.75
N LYS A 71 6.66 -6.10 -0.25
CA LYS A 71 5.86 -7.33 -0.40
C LYS A 71 5.93 -8.21 0.84
N ARG A 72 7.14 -8.44 1.37
CA ARG A 72 7.36 -9.27 2.56
C ARG A 72 6.85 -8.60 3.85
N ASP A 73 6.98 -7.29 3.95
CA ASP A 73 6.43 -6.51 5.08
C ASP A 73 4.90 -6.46 5.03
N LEU A 74 4.30 -6.31 3.84
CA LEU A 74 2.85 -6.36 3.64
C LEU A 74 2.27 -7.69 4.07
N LEU A 75 2.88 -8.82 3.67
CA LEU A 75 2.47 -10.16 4.13
C LEU A 75 2.51 -10.27 5.66
N ARG A 76 3.60 -9.82 6.28
CA ARG A 76 3.72 -9.82 7.76
C ARG A 76 2.70 -8.92 8.44
N CYS A 77 2.37 -7.79 7.82
CA CYS A 77 1.34 -6.89 8.32
C CYS A 77 -0.07 -7.45 8.13
N ALA A 78 -0.30 -8.22 7.07
CA ALA A 78 -1.63 -8.70 6.71
C ALA A 78 -2.31 -9.49 7.83
N GLU A 79 -1.51 -10.21 8.62
CA GLU A 79 -1.95 -11.01 9.76
C GLU A 79 -2.03 -10.22 11.07
N ARG A 80 -1.37 -9.05 11.15
CA ARG A 80 -1.14 -8.32 12.40
C ARG A 80 -1.94 -7.03 12.52
N VAL A 81 -2.17 -6.33 11.41
CA VAL A 81 -2.78 -5.00 11.39
C VAL A 81 -4.00 -4.96 10.48
N SER A 82 -4.93 -4.06 10.78
CA SER A 82 -6.13 -3.82 9.97
C SER A 82 -5.90 -2.87 8.81
N GLU A 83 -4.85 -2.06 8.85
CA GLU A 83 -4.54 -1.08 7.81
C GLU A 83 -3.03 -1.01 7.55
N TYR A 84 -2.66 -0.98 6.27
CA TYR A 84 -1.29 -0.81 5.81
C TYR A 84 -1.14 0.51 5.08
N HIS A 85 -0.12 1.30 5.43
CA HIS A 85 0.23 2.55 4.72
C HIS A 85 1.66 2.48 4.21
N TYR A 86 1.86 2.85 2.95
CA TYR A 86 3.16 3.12 2.37
C TYR A 86 3.22 4.55 1.80
N PRO A 87 4.27 5.32 2.13
CA PRO A 87 5.26 5.04 3.16
C PRO A 87 4.56 4.90 4.52
N ARG A 88 5.14 4.14 5.45
CA ARG A 88 4.56 4.06 6.80
C ARG A 88 4.54 5.45 7.38
N THR A 89 3.37 6.09 7.35
CA THR A 89 3.13 7.32 8.07
C THR A 89 3.45 6.98 9.51
N ARG A 90 4.57 7.48 10.03
CA ARG A 90 4.78 7.54 11.47
C ARG A 90 3.68 8.46 11.94
N VAL A 91 2.54 7.88 12.31
CA VAL A 91 1.46 8.63 12.92
C VAL A 91 2.11 9.24 14.15
N ARG A 92 2.43 10.54 14.08
CA ARG A 92 2.47 11.36 15.29
C ARG A 92 1.08 11.14 15.86
N SER A 93 1.00 10.35 16.92
CA SER A 93 -0.20 10.17 17.71
C SER A 93 -0.79 11.56 17.93
N ARG A 94 -1.81 11.90 17.14
CA ARG A 94 -2.54 13.14 17.34
C ARG A 94 -3.35 12.84 18.58
N HIS A 95 -2.80 13.29 19.71
CA HIS A 95 -3.47 13.38 20.99
C HIS A 95 -4.93 13.75 20.73
N PRO A 96 -5.93 13.01 21.27
CA PRO A 96 -7.27 13.55 21.32
C PRO A 96 -7.20 14.81 22.19
N VAL A 97 -7.26 15.98 21.56
CA VAL A 97 -7.57 17.21 22.27
C VAL A 97 -9.04 17.12 22.63
N ALA A 98 -9.29 16.67 23.86
CA ALA A 98 -10.53 16.97 24.54
C ALA A 98 -10.44 18.44 24.99
N SER A 99 -11.29 19.30 24.42
CA SER A 99 -11.79 20.54 25.02
C SER A 99 -12.99 21.01 24.21
#